data_AF-A0A1Y2ZVX2-F1
#
_entry.id   AF-A0A1Y2ZVX2-F1
#
_cell.length_a   1.000
_cell.length_b   1.000
_cell.length_c   1.000
_cell.angle_alpha   90.00
_cell.angle_beta   90.00
_cell.angle_gamma   90.00
#
_symmetry.space_group_name_H-M   'P 1'
#
loop_
_entity.id
_entity.type
_entity.pdbx_description
1 polymer ?
#
loop_
_entity_poly.entity_id
_entity_poly.type
_entity_poly.pdbx_seq_one_letter_code
_entity_poly.pdbx_strand_id
1 'polypeptide(L)'
;MSINVVEIQNLPLLPRLLKYFSDPFILSAYATAFLSSLVWMYVVTKLPLAVAFPVYIGITFLLVIVGGWQFLAEEITVMRLVSATLILSGIALGVK
;
A
#
# COMPACT_ATOMS: atom_id res chain seq x y z
N MET A 1 4.37 -3.62 21.65
CA MET A 1 3.06 -3.96 22.26
C MET A 1 2.14 -4.33 21.11
N SER A 2 2.11 -5.61 20.70
CA SER A 2 1.24 -6.03 19.61
C SER A 2 -0.20 -6.04 20.11
N ILE A 3 -1.09 -5.42 19.34
CA ILE A 3 -2.50 -5.38 19.70
C ILE A 3 -3.10 -6.77 19.52
N ASN A 4 -3.71 -7.32 20.57
CA ASN A 4 -4.39 -8.61 20.51
C ASN A 4 -5.65 -8.49 19.63
N VAL A 5 -5.51 -8.82 18.34
CA VAL A 5 -6.55 -8.67 17.32
C VAL A 5 -7.83 -9.43 17.69
N VAL A 6 -7.69 -10.58 18.35
CA VAL A 6 -8.81 -11.43 18.80
C VAL A 6 -9.67 -10.74 19.87
N GLU A 7 -9.05 -10.01 20.80
CA GLU A 7 -9.76 -9.28 21.86
C GLU A 7 -10.55 -8.09 21.29
N ILE A 8 -9.97 -7.39 20.31
CA ILE A 8 -10.59 -6.23 19.69
C ILE A 8 -11.82 -6.60 18.84
N GLN A 9 -11.83 -7.77 18.22
CA GLN A 9 -12.96 -8.21 17.40
C GLN A 9 -14.26 -8.31 18.19
N ASN A 10 -14.18 -8.59 19.49
CA ASN A 10 -15.33 -8.73 20.37
C ASN A 10 -15.81 -7.38 20.97
N LEU A 11 -15.11 -6.28 20.72
CA LEU A 11 -15.49 -4.96 21.20
C LEU A 11 -16.59 -4.34 20.32
N PRO A 12 -17.50 -3.53 20.92
CA PRO A 12 -18.35 -2.62 20.17
C PRO A 12 -17.51 -1.69 19.25
N LEU A 13 -18.12 -1.18 18.18
CA LEU A 13 -17.40 -0.45 17.13
C LEU A 13 -16.62 0.77 17.64
N LEU A 14 -17.21 1.57 18.54
CA LEU A 14 -16.59 2.78 19.07
C LEU A 14 -15.28 2.52 19.84
N PRO A 15 -15.26 1.68 20.89
CA PRO A 15 -14.03 1.37 21.64
C PRO A 15 -12.99 0.63 20.78
N ARG A 16 -13.43 -0.17 19.80
CA ARG A 16 -12.54 -0.81 18.83
C ARG A 16 -11.77 0.21 17.99
N LEU A 17 -12.47 1.21 17.45
CA LEU A 17 -11.84 2.28 16.66
C LEU A 17 -10.84 3.09 17.50
N LEU A 18 -11.22 3.49 18.71
CA LEU A 18 -10.32 4.23 19.62
C LEU A 18 -9.04 3.45 19.94
N LYS A 19 -9.12 2.12 20.08
CA LYS A 19 -7.96 1.27 20.31
C LYS A 19 -7.04 1.18 19.09
N TYR A 20 -7.57 1.24 17.87
CA TYR A 20 -6.74 1.34 16.65
C TYR A 20 -5.99 2.67 16.55
N PHE A 21 -6.58 3.78 16.99
CA PHE A 21 -5.89 5.08 17.05
C PHE A 21 -4.75 5.12 18.07
N SER A 22 -4.70 4.16 19.00
CA SER A 22 -3.61 4.03 19.99
C SER A 22 -2.43 3.20 19.47
N ASP A 23 -2.56 2.54 18.31
CA ASP A 23 -1.45 1.80 17.70
C ASP A 23 -0.54 2.76 16.90
N PRO A 24 0.74 2.90 17.25
CA PRO A 24 1.66 3.77 16.52
C PRO A 24 1.84 3.35 15.05
N PHE A 25 1.75 2.06 14.72
CA PHE A 25 1.88 1.59 13.34
C PHE A 25 0.63 1.93 12.53
N ILE A 26 -0.57 1.71 13.08
CA ILE A 26 -1.81 2.08 12.39
C ILE A 26 -1.88 3.60 12.20
N LEU A 27 -1.52 4.37 13.23
CA LEU A 27 -1.48 5.82 13.14
C LEU A 27 -0.47 6.30 12.08
N SER A 28 0.71 5.69 12.01
CA SER A 28 1.68 5.99 10.95
C SER A 28 1.14 5.65 9.55
N ALA A 29 0.40 4.56 9.39
CA ALA A 29 -0.21 4.19 8.11
C ALA A 29 -1.21 5.26 7.66
N TYR A 30 -2.07 5.75 8.56
CA TYR A 30 -2.98 6.85 8.27
C TYR A 30 -2.25 8.16 7.95
N ALA A 31 -1.23 8.53 8.73
CA ALA A 31 -0.44 9.74 8.48
C ALA A 31 0.25 9.68 7.10
N THR A 32 0.84 8.54 6.76
CA THR A 32 1.52 8.34 5.48
C THR A 32 0.52 8.29 4.31
N ALA A 33 -0.66 7.68 4.51
CA ALA A 33 -1.73 7.68 3.51
C ALA A 33 -2.26 9.09 3.24
N PHE A 34 -2.38 9.93 4.26
CA PHE A 34 -2.74 11.33 4.11
C PHE A 34 -1.66 12.10 3.35
N LEU A 35 -0.39 11.94 3.69
CA LEU A 35 0.70 12.57 2.93
C LEU A 35 0.74 12.09 1.48
N SER A 36 0.53 10.79 1.25
CA SER A 36 0.45 10.20 -0.08
C SER A 36 -0.67 10.80 -0.91
N SER A 37 -1.84 11.07 -0.31
CA SER A 37 -2.96 11.70 -1.04
C SER A 37 -2.63 13.13 -1.48
N LEU A 38 -1.90 13.90 -0.68
CA LEU A 38 -1.43 15.24 -1.06
C LEU A 38 -0.45 15.18 -2.24
N VAL A 39 0.49 14.23 -2.20
CA VAL A 39 1.44 14.00 -3.31
C VAL A 39 0.68 13.57 -4.57
N TRP A 40 -0.30 12.68 -4.44
CA TRP A 40 -1.13 12.22 -5.55
C TRP A 40 -1.92 13.38 -6.18
N MET A 41 -2.50 14.26 -5.36
CA MET A 41 -3.17 15.47 -5.84
C MET A 41 -2.23 16.35 -6.66
N TYR A 42 -0.97 16.50 -6.25
CA TYR A 42 0.02 17.23 -7.05
C TYR A 42 0.30 16.52 -8.38
N VAL A 43 0.51 15.20 -8.37
CA VAL A 43 0.81 14.41 -9.56
C VAL A 43 -0.28 14.52 -10.64
N VAL A 44 -1.56 14.39 -10.25
CA VAL A 44 -2.67 14.46 -11.22
C VAL A 44 -2.89 15.85 -11.83
N THR A 45 -2.29 16.90 -11.25
CA THR A 45 -2.29 18.25 -11.86
C THR A 45 -1.23 18.40 -12.95
N LYS A 46 -0.23 17.51 -12.98
CA LYS A 46 0.93 17.58 -13.88
C LYS A 46 0.94 16.52 -14.96
N LEU A 47 0.30 15.38 -14.72
CA LEU A 47 0.31 14.22 -15.61
C LEU A 47 -1.12 13.78 -15.96
N PRO A 48 -1.37 13.30 -17.18
CA PRO A 48 -2.63 12.65 -17.52
C PRO A 48 -2.89 11.47 -16.59
N LEU A 49 -4.12 11.33 -16.10
CA LEU A 49 -4.54 10.22 -15.24
C LEU A 49 -4.25 8.84 -15.85
N ALA A 50 -4.43 8.72 -17.18
CA ALA A 50 -4.14 7.50 -17.94
C ALA A 50 -2.65 7.08 -17.88
N VAL A 51 -1.74 8.01 -17.59
CA VAL A 51 -0.31 7.74 -17.41
C VAL A 51 0.04 7.58 -15.93
N ALA A 52 -0.40 8.53 -15.09
CA ALA A 52 -0.02 8.58 -13.69
C ALA A 52 -0.52 7.37 -12.89
N PHE A 53 -1.76 6.93 -13.15
CA PHE A 53 -2.40 5.88 -12.36
C PHE A 53 -1.76 4.50 -12.58
N PRO A 54 -1.55 4.01 -13.82
CA PRO A 54 -0.84 2.75 -14.05
C PRO A 54 0.57 2.74 -13.46
N VAL A 55 1.33 3.83 -13.60
CA VAL A 55 2.67 3.96 -13.02
C VAL A 55 2.64 3.88 -11.50
N TYR A 56 1.72 4.61 -10.86
CA TYR A 56 1.53 4.57 -9.40
C TYR A 56 1.23 3.15 -8.89
N ILE A 57 0.31 2.44 -9.55
CA ILE A 57 -0.06 1.07 -9.18
C ILE A 57 1.11 0.09 -9.40
N GLY A 58 1.82 0.18 -10.52
CA GLY A 58 2.96 -0.68 -10.80
C GLY A 58 4.09 -0.55 -9.78
N ILE A 59 4.45 0.69 -9.42
CA ILE A 59 5.47 0.95 -8.40
C ILE A 59 4.98 0.47 -7.03
N THR A 60 3.72 0.74 -6.66
CA THR A 60 3.14 0.28 -5.39
C THR A 60 3.18 -1.24 -5.28
N PHE A 61 2.86 -1.95 -6.36
CA PHE A 61 2.92 -3.41 -6.39
C PHE A 61 4.34 -3.94 -6.11
N LEU A 62 5.36 -3.35 -6.72
CA LEU A 62 6.76 -3.68 -6.42
C LEU A 62 7.13 -3.38 -4.97
N LEU A 63 6.73 -2.22 -4.45
CA LEU A 63 7.01 -1.84 -3.07
C LEU A 63 6.35 -2.81 -2.08
N VAL A 64 5.16 -3.31 -2.38
CA VAL A 64 4.49 -4.34 -1.55
C VAL A 64 5.26 -5.65 -1.57
N ILE A 65 5.75 -6.11 -2.73
CA ILE A 65 6.56 -7.34 -2.81
C ILE A 65 7.85 -7.20 -1.98
N VAL A 66 8.58 -6.09 -2.18
CA VAL A 66 9.84 -5.83 -1.47
C VAL A 66 9.59 -5.63 0.02
N GLY A 67 8.54 -4.88 0.38
CA GLY A 67 8.16 -4.64 1.77
C GLY A 67 7.69 -5.89 2.49
N GLY A 68 6.89 -6.74 1.84
CA GLY A 68 6.47 -8.03 2.38
C GLY A 68 7.65 -8.95 2.65
N TRP A 69 8.60 -9.02 1.71
CA TRP A 69 9.83 -9.80 1.90
C TRP A 69 10.69 -9.26 3.05
N GLN A 70 10.94 -7.95 3.10
CA GLN A 70 11.85 -7.34 4.07
C GLN A 70 11.26 -7.24 5.49
N PHE A 71 10.00 -6.85 5.62
CA PHE A 71 9.37 -6.53 6.91
C PHE A 71 8.49 -7.65 7.46
N LEU A 72 7.89 -8.47 6.59
CA LEU A 72 6.97 -9.53 6.98
C LEU A 72 7.56 -10.94 6.78
N ALA A 73 8.81 -11.03 6.28
CA ALA A 73 9.48 -12.29 5.95
C ALA A 73 8.68 -13.17 4.98
N GLU A 74 7.92 -12.55 4.07
CA GLU A 74 7.20 -13.28 3.03
C GLU A 74 8.15 -13.86 1.99
N GLU A 75 7.89 -15.09 1.54
CA GLU A 75 8.65 -15.70 0.46
C GLU A 75 8.34 -15.02 -0.88
N ILE A 76 9.39 -14.66 -1.62
CA ILE A 76 9.28 -14.20 -3.00
C ILE A 76 9.28 -15.44 -3.90
N THR A 77 8.11 -15.77 -4.44
CA THR A 77 8.00 -16.86 -5.40
C THR A 77 8.35 -16.38 -6.82
N VAL A 78 8.85 -17.30 -7.65
CA VAL A 78 9.12 -17.03 -9.06
C VAL A 78 7.87 -16.52 -9.78
N MET A 79 6.69 -17.04 -9.45
CA MET A 79 5.43 -16.58 -10.01
C MET A 79 5.08 -15.14 -9.63
N ARG A 80 5.38 -14.70 -8.40
CA ARG A 80 5.20 -13.29 -8.00
C ARG A 80 6.10 -12.36 -8.83
N LEU A 81 7.34 -12.77 -9.07
CA LEU A 81 8.27 -12.04 -9.93
C LEU A 81 7.77 -11.97 -11.38
N VAL A 82 7.34 -13.10 -11.96
CA VAL A 82 6.78 -13.15 -13.32
C VAL A 82 5.58 -12.21 -13.45
N SER A 83 4.66 -12.24 -12.48
CA SER A 83 3.51 -11.32 -12.45
C SER A 83 3.94 -9.85 -12.37
N ALA A 84 4.92 -9.52 -11.53
CA ALA A 84 5.45 -8.16 -11.44
C ALA A 84 6.02 -7.69 -12.78
N THR A 85 6.82 -8.53 -13.44
CA THR A 85 7.41 -8.21 -14.75
C THR A 85 6.34 -7.99 -15.81
N LEU A 86 5.30 -8.84 -15.84
CA LEU A 86 4.15 -8.69 -16.76
C LEU A 86 3.39 -7.38 -16.53
N ILE A 87 3.10 -7.04 -15.27
CA ILE A 87 2.41 -5.78 -14.91
C ILE A 87 3.24 -4.58 -15.37
N LEU A 88 4.54 -4.55 -15.03
CA LEU A 88 5.43 -3.46 -15.41
C LEU A 88 5.59 -3.33 -16.92
N SER A 89 5.68 -4.45 -17.63
CA SER A 89 5.75 -4.47 -19.09
C SER A 89 4.48 -3.90 -19.71
N GLY A 90 3.31 -4.31 -19.20
CA GLY A 90 2.02 -3.77 -19.64
C GLY A 90 1.90 -2.26 -19.42
N ILE A 91 2.34 -1.77 -18.27
CA ILE A 91 2.38 -0.33 -17.97
C ILE A 91 3.34 0.39 -18.92
N ALA A 92 4.56 -0.11 -19.09
CA ALA A 92 5.57 0.50 -19.96
C ALA A 92 5.12 0.58 -21.43
N LEU A 93 4.32 -0.38 -21.89
CA LEU A 93 3.72 -0.36 -23.22
C LEU A 93 2.52 0.59 -23.32
N GLY A 94 1.66 0.63 -22.30
CA GLY A 94 0.42 1.42 -22.29
C GLY A 94 0.60 2.91 -21.98
N VAL A 95 1.74 3.30 -21.40
CA VAL A 95 2.06 4.69 -21.01
C VAL A 95 2.79 5.47 -22.12
N LYS A 96 3.08 4.83 -23.26
CA LYS A 96 3.68 5.49 -24.43
C LYS A 96 2.75 6.50 -25.10
#